data_AF-A0A853D6C8-F1
#
_entry.id   AF-A0A853D6C8-F1
#
_cell.length_a   1.000
_cell.length_b   1.000
_cell.length_c   1.000
_cell.angle_alpha   90.00
_cell.angle_beta   90.00
_cell.angle_gamma   90.00
#
_symmetry.space_group_name_H-M   'P 1'
#
loop_
_entity.id
_entity.type
_entity.pdbx_description
1 polymer ?
#
loop_
_entity_poly.entity_id
_entity_poly.type
_entity_poly.pdbx_seq_one_letter_code
_entity_poly.pdbx_strand_id
1 'polypeptide(L)'
;MDIIRTTSFLLVATFFGLWLSVYLSLELELLLSFLLIGTFGILHGANDIGVLTSYFQKRGANIPQTGMTMLYIIMIASICAVFYFFPTIALMLFILFSSYHFGEQHWNTTLAGNFKGKPLFYLLYGGLILFMLFHAHREQVVQIVLDITGRDVPSRVIGQLFLGMGIGVGLFFLYFASARLRTYSILLELFLLAVFYVVFNTASLLLAFCIYFVVWHSIPSLMDQMKFLYGEVSWKSFYRYFKSSYLYWLASLLGTLILYLLLRNTEEILVPGLICFLASITVPHVLVMTKIEEYLKAHPETDVGSNAQ
;
A
#
# COMPACT_ATOMS: atom_id res chain seq x y z
N MET A 1 -16.93 9.75 -9.06
CA MET A 1 -15.81 10.62 -9.45
C MET A 1 -15.07 9.90 -10.57
N ASP A 2 -14.95 10.51 -11.75
CA ASP A 2 -14.36 9.83 -12.92
C ASP A 2 -12.91 9.40 -12.64
N ILE A 3 -12.50 8.24 -13.16
CA ILE A 3 -11.13 7.69 -12.99
C ILE A 3 -10.09 8.73 -13.41
N ILE A 4 -10.32 9.42 -14.54
CA ILE A 4 -9.43 10.47 -15.08
C ILE A 4 -9.27 11.66 -14.13
N ARG A 5 -10.36 12.09 -13.47
CA ARG A 5 -10.30 13.19 -12.48
C ARG A 5 -9.52 12.78 -11.25
N THR A 6 -9.66 11.53 -10.83
CA THR A 6 -8.90 10.96 -9.70
C THR A 6 -7.41 10.92 -10.03
N THR A 7 -7.01 10.29 -11.14
CA THR A 7 -5.60 10.20 -11.54
C THR A 7 -4.94 11.58 -11.70
N SER A 8 -5.65 12.55 -12.29
CA SER A 8 -5.16 13.93 -12.40
C SER A 8 -4.89 14.56 -11.03
N PHE A 9 -5.81 14.39 -10.08
CA PHE A 9 -5.63 14.88 -8.70
C PHE A 9 -4.43 14.21 -8.01
N LEU A 10 -4.27 12.89 -8.16
CA LEU A 10 -3.12 12.16 -7.61
C LEU A 10 -1.79 12.63 -8.20
N LEU A 11 -1.76 12.90 -9.51
CA LEU A 11 -0.58 13.47 -10.17
C LEU A 11 -0.23 14.86 -9.62
N VAL A 12 -1.22 15.75 -9.49
CA VAL A 12 -1.00 17.08 -8.91
C VAL A 12 -0.47 16.97 -7.48
N ALA A 13 -1.06 16.10 -6.65
CA ALA A 13 -0.58 15.85 -5.29
C ALA A 13 0.86 15.30 -5.28
N THR A 14 1.22 14.45 -6.24
CA THR A 14 2.57 13.88 -6.38
C THR A 14 3.60 14.94 -6.74
N PHE A 15 3.31 15.76 -7.76
CA PHE A 15 4.21 16.85 -8.15
C PHE A 15 4.30 17.93 -7.08
N PHE A 16 3.22 18.19 -6.34
CA PHE A 16 3.24 19.09 -5.18
C PHE A 16 4.12 18.53 -4.05
N GLY A 17 4.01 17.24 -3.75
CA GLY A 17 4.88 16.57 -2.77
C GLY A 17 6.36 16.61 -3.18
N LEU A 18 6.65 16.38 -4.46
CA LEU A 18 8.00 16.52 -5.02
C LEU A 18 8.51 17.97 -4.97
N TRP A 19 7.65 18.94 -5.28
CA TRP A 19 8.01 20.35 -5.17
C TRP A 19 8.35 20.70 -3.72
N LEU A 20 7.57 20.24 -2.74
CA LEU A 20 7.87 20.43 -1.32
C LEU A 20 9.21 19.80 -0.90
N SER A 21 9.56 18.60 -1.39
CA SER A 21 10.81 17.93 -1.01
C SER A 21 12.07 18.74 -1.34
N VAL A 22 12.00 19.64 -2.32
CA VAL A 22 13.13 20.51 -2.69
C VAL A 22 13.33 21.66 -1.69
N TYR A 23 12.28 22.08 -0.97
CA TYR A 23 12.31 23.24 -0.08
C TYR A 23 12.25 22.90 1.41
N LEU A 24 11.86 21.68 1.76
CA LEU A 24 11.75 21.25 3.17
C LEU A 24 13.11 20.76 3.71
N SER A 25 13.35 21.04 4.99
CA SER A 25 14.44 20.36 5.72
C SER A 25 14.05 18.91 6.01
N LEU A 26 15.03 18.05 6.29
CA LEU A 26 14.79 16.64 6.59
C LEU A 26 13.82 16.44 7.78
N GLU A 27 13.91 17.30 8.81
CA GLU A 27 13.01 17.25 9.97
C GLU A 27 11.56 17.56 9.58
N LEU A 28 11.36 18.51 8.65
CA LEU A 28 10.04 18.85 8.14
C LEU A 28 9.50 17.75 7.21
N GLU A 29 10.35 17.12 6.41
CA GLU A 29 9.96 15.95 5.60
C GLU A 29 9.49 14.79 6.48
N LEU A 30 10.22 14.52 7.57
CA LEU A 30 9.87 13.50 8.56
C LEU A 30 8.51 13.81 9.19
N LEU A 31 8.32 15.03 9.70
CA LEU A 31 7.07 15.46 10.33
C LEU A 31 5.89 15.35 9.35
N LEU A 32 6.06 15.84 8.12
CA LEU A 32 5.04 15.76 7.08
C LEU A 32 4.70 14.31 6.75
N SER A 33 5.71 13.45 6.60
CA SER A 33 5.50 12.04 6.27
C SER A 33 4.75 11.31 7.37
N PHE A 34 5.11 11.51 8.64
CA PHE A 34 4.38 10.92 9.77
C PHE A 34 2.94 11.44 9.86
N LEU A 35 2.70 12.73 9.59
CA LEU A 35 1.36 13.30 9.59
C LEU A 35 0.50 12.70 8.47
N LEU A 36 1.03 12.59 7.26
CA LEU A 36 0.30 12.04 6.11
C LEU A 36 0.06 10.53 6.23
N ILE A 37 1.07 9.76 6.66
CA ILE A 37 0.91 8.33 6.95
C ILE A 37 -0.08 8.14 8.11
N GLY A 38 0.00 8.95 9.17
CA GLY A 38 -0.94 8.87 10.29
C GLY A 38 -2.38 9.19 9.87
N THR A 39 -2.59 10.19 9.02
CA THR A 39 -3.93 10.68 8.65
C THR A 39 -4.61 9.88 7.55
N PHE A 40 -3.88 9.43 6.53
CA PHE A 40 -4.45 8.65 5.42
C PHE A 40 -4.02 7.18 5.47
N GLY A 41 -2.74 6.93 5.75
CA GLY A 41 -2.18 5.58 5.84
C GLY A 41 -2.77 4.73 6.96
N ILE A 42 -2.72 5.19 8.20
CA ILE A 42 -3.27 4.43 9.34
C ILE A 42 -4.80 4.46 9.30
N LEU A 43 -5.41 5.57 8.86
CA LEU A 43 -6.87 5.71 8.82
C LEU A 43 -7.55 4.69 7.91
N HIS A 44 -7.00 4.42 6.72
CA HIS A 44 -7.65 3.47 5.80
C HIS A 44 -7.56 2.01 6.27
N GLY A 45 -6.51 1.65 7.01
CA GLY A 45 -6.42 0.33 7.69
C GLY A 45 -7.24 0.25 8.97
N ALA A 46 -7.48 1.38 9.66
CA ALA A 46 -8.26 1.41 10.89
C ALA A 46 -9.72 0.99 10.70
N ASN A 47 -10.26 1.05 9.47
CA ASN A 47 -11.63 0.64 9.19
C ASN A 47 -11.75 -0.82 8.71
N ASP A 48 -10.67 -1.60 8.67
CA ASP A 48 -10.67 -2.99 8.20
C ASP A 48 -11.68 -3.85 8.94
N ILE A 49 -11.85 -3.61 10.25
CA ILE A 49 -12.85 -4.31 11.06
C ILE A 49 -14.28 -3.98 10.61
N GLY A 50 -14.57 -2.71 10.32
CA GLY A 50 -15.89 -2.27 9.85
C GLY A 50 -16.20 -2.79 8.45
N VAL A 51 -15.18 -2.81 7.58
CA VAL A 51 -15.22 -3.42 6.25
C VAL A 51 -15.50 -4.91 6.34
N LEU A 52 -14.72 -5.65 7.13
CA LEU A 52 -14.83 -7.10 7.25
C LEU A 52 -16.19 -7.49 7.82
N THR A 53 -16.67 -6.77 8.84
CA THR A 53 -18.01 -6.97 9.41
C THR A 53 -19.08 -6.76 8.34
N SER A 54 -18.98 -5.68 7.55
CA SER A 54 -19.91 -5.39 6.45
C SER A 54 -19.84 -6.44 5.34
N TYR A 55 -18.66 -6.99 5.04
CA TYR A 55 -18.47 -8.07 4.07
C TYR A 55 -19.23 -9.33 4.45
N PHE A 56 -19.12 -9.78 5.71
CA PHE A 56 -19.86 -10.96 6.17
C PHE A 56 -21.36 -10.70 6.25
N GLN A 57 -21.79 -9.51 6.69
CA GLN A 57 -23.20 -9.14 6.73
C GLN A 57 -23.85 -9.17 5.34
N LYS A 58 -23.17 -8.62 4.32
CA LYS A 58 -23.61 -8.70 2.92
C LYS A 58 -23.70 -10.13 2.37
N ARG A 59 -23.06 -11.10 3.02
CA ARG A 59 -23.12 -12.54 2.70
C ARG A 59 -24.03 -13.33 3.65
N GLY A 60 -24.84 -12.66 4.47
CA GLY A 60 -25.81 -13.29 5.36
C GLY A 60 -25.25 -13.80 6.69
N ALA A 61 -23.99 -13.50 7.01
CA ALA A 61 -23.37 -13.87 8.28
C ALA A 61 -23.27 -12.65 9.21
N ASN A 62 -23.82 -12.75 10.42
CA ASN A 62 -23.75 -11.67 11.41
C ASN A 62 -22.68 -11.99 12.47
N ILE A 63 -21.45 -11.53 12.22
CA ILE A 63 -20.34 -11.70 13.14
C ILE A 63 -20.20 -10.43 13.98
N PRO A 64 -20.14 -10.52 15.32
CA PRO A 64 -19.99 -9.35 16.16
C PRO A 64 -18.63 -8.67 15.95
N GLN A 65 -18.64 -7.35 15.98
CA GLN A 65 -17.44 -6.52 15.79
C GLN A 65 -16.33 -6.83 16.82
N THR A 66 -16.69 -7.23 18.04
CA THR A 66 -15.76 -7.67 19.08
C THR A 66 -14.99 -8.92 18.66
N GLY A 67 -15.67 -9.90 18.05
CA GLY A 67 -15.04 -11.11 17.51
C GLY A 67 -14.07 -10.80 16.38
N MET A 68 -14.44 -9.90 15.47
CA MET A 68 -13.54 -9.43 14.41
C MET A 68 -12.33 -8.68 14.95
N THR A 69 -12.53 -7.86 15.97
CA THR A 69 -11.44 -7.14 16.64
C THR A 69 -10.45 -8.13 17.27
N MET A 70 -10.94 -9.15 17.97
CA MET A 70 -10.07 -10.19 18.55
C MET A 70 -9.30 -10.95 17.46
N LEU A 71 -9.96 -11.35 16.37
CA LEU A 71 -9.29 -12.00 15.25
C LEU A 71 -8.17 -11.12 14.67
N TYR A 72 -8.45 -9.84 14.46
CA TYR A 72 -7.49 -8.89 13.91
C TYR A 72 -6.27 -8.72 14.83
N ILE A 73 -6.48 -8.61 16.14
CA ILE A 73 -5.41 -8.55 17.14
C ILE A 73 -4.58 -9.84 17.14
N ILE A 74 -5.22 -11.01 17.07
CA ILE A 74 -4.53 -12.31 17.00
C ILE A 74 -3.68 -12.39 15.74
N MET A 75 -4.17 -11.91 14.59
CA MET A 75 -3.41 -11.88 13.34
C MET A 75 -2.16 -11.00 13.49
N ILE A 76 -2.31 -9.76 13.98
CA ILE A 76 -1.17 -8.86 14.24
C ILE A 76 -0.16 -9.52 15.18
N ALA A 77 -0.61 -10.06 16.31
CA ALA A 77 0.25 -10.72 17.29
C ALA A 77 0.99 -11.93 16.69
N SER A 78 0.31 -12.71 15.84
CA SER A 78 0.91 -13.84 15.13
C SER A 78 1.99 -13.38 14.17
N ILE A 79 1.77 -12.31 13.42
CA ILE A 79 2.77 -11.78 12.48
C ILE A 79 3.96 -11.17 13.23
N CYS A 80 3.72 -10.45 14.34
CA CYS A 80 4.78 -10.00 15.24
C CYS A 80 5.62 -11.18 15.74
N ALA A 81 4.99 -12.30 16.13
CA ALA A 81 5.71 -13.50 16.53
C ALA A 81 6.54 -14.11 15.38
N VAL A 82 6.01 -14.11 14.15
CA VAL A 82 6.78 -14.56 12.97
C VAL A 82 7.97 -13.63 12.69
N PHE A 83 7.84 -12.31 12.84
CA PHE A 83 8.98 -11.39 12.76
C PHE A 83 10.01 -11.66 13.85
N TYR A 84 9.58 -11.98 15.07
CA TYR A 84 10.48 -12.27 16.17
C TYR A 84 11.27 -13.57 15.96
N PHE A 85 10.60 -14.67 15.57
CA PHE A 85 11.26 -15.97 15.43
C PHE A 85 11.90 -16.21 14.05
N PHE A 86 11.35 -15.61 12.99
CA PHE A 86 11.76 -15.85 11.60
C PHE A 86 11.82 -14.55 10.78
N PRO A 87 12.62 -13.54 11.20
CA PRO A 87 12.58 -12.19 10.61
C PRO A 87 12.85 -12.16 9.11
N THR A 88 13.77 -12.99 8.61
CA THR A 88 14.06 -13.06 7.16
C THR A 88 12.84 -13.54 6.36
N ILE A 89 12.16 -14.59 6.85
CA ILE A 89 10.96 -15.14 6.19
C ILE A 89 9.82 -14.13 6.27
N ALA A 90 9.63 -13.51 7.43
CA ALA A 90 8.62 -12.48 7.64
C ALA A 90 8.79 -11.30 6.67
N LEU A 91 10.02 -10.78 6.55
CA LEU A 91 10.34 -9.67 5.66
C LEU A 91 10.16 -10.04 4.19
N MET A 92 10.60 -11.23 3.77
CA MET A 92 10.38 -11.72 2.39
C MET A 92 8.88 -11.83 2.07
N LEU A 93 8.08 -12.41 2.95
CA LEU A 93 6.64 -12.52 2.76
C LEU A 93 5.98 -11.14 2.73
N PHE A 94 6.37 -10.23 3.61
CA PHE A 94 5.87 -8.85 3.62
C PHE A 94 6.14 -8.14 2.28
N ILE A 95 7.36 -8.26 1.74
CA ILE A 95 7.70 -7.68 0.44
C ILE A 95 6.88 -8.31 -0.68
N LEU A 96 6.70 -9.64 -0.68
CA LEU A 96 5.89 -10.34 -1.69
C LEU A 96 4.41 -9.94 -1.65
N PHE A 97 3.79 -9.92 -0.46
CA PHE A 97 2.40 -9.51 -0.30
C PHE A 97 2.19 -8.04 -0.70
N SER A 98 3.09 -7.15 -0.27
CA SER A 98 3.02 -5.73 -0.63
C SER A 98 3.21 -5.52 -2.14
N SER A 99 4.15 -6.24 -2.75
CA SER A 99 4.38 -6.22 -4.20
C SER A 99 3.13 -6.65 -4.97
N TYR A 100 2.51 -7.76 -4.59
CA TYR A 100 1.27 -8.19 -5.22
C TYR A 100 0.15 -7.16 -5.04
N HIS A 101 -0.06 -6.69 -3.81
CA HIS A 101 -1.18 -5.79 -3.50
C HIS A 101 -1.07 -4.44 -4.21
N PHE A 102 0.12 -3.85 -4.25
CA PHE A 102 0.34 -2.63 -5.04
C PHE A 102 0.10 -2.87 -6.52
N GLY A 103 0.60 -3.96 -7.08
CA GLY A 103 0.37 -4.26 -8.50
C GLY A 103 -1.10 -4.53 -8.83
N GLU A 104 -1.81 -5.22 -7.94
CA GLU A 104 -3.25 -5.42 -8.05
C GLU A 104 -3.96 -4.08 -8.06
N GLN A 105 -3.70 -3.19 -7.10
CA GLN A 105 -4.39 -1.91 -7.00
C GLN A 105 -4.24 -1.01 -8.24
N HIS A 106 -3.06 -0.99 -8.88
CA HIS A 106 -2.86 -0.21 -10.13
C HIS A 106 -3.63 -0.79 -11.30
N TRP A 107 -3.65 -2.12 -11.44
CA TRP A 107 -4.11 -2.77 -12.67
C TRP A 107 -5.46 -3.46 -12.56
N ASN A 108 -6.09 -3.54 -11.39
CA ASN A 108 -7.29 -4.35 -11.18
C ASN A 108 -8.47 -3.95 -12.06
N THR A 109 -8.69 -2.64 -12.16
CA THR A 109 -9.78 -2.04 -12.94
C THR A 109 -9.47 -2.08 -14.44
N THR A 110 -8.18 -1.97 -14.80
CA THR A 110 -7.70 -1.99 -16.18
C THR A 110 -7.68 -3.41 -16.76
N LEU A 111 -7.25 -4.41 -16.01
CA LEU A 111 -7.18 -5.80 -16.45
C LEU A 111 -8.44 -6.57 -16.06
N ALA A 112 -9.58 -6.16 -16.63
CA ALA A 112 -10.82 -6.93 -16.51
C ALA A 112 -10.65 -8.33 -17.13
N GLY A 113 -11.12 -9.38 -16.43
CA GLY A 113 -11.03 -10.77 -16.87
C GLY A 113 -9.86 -11.57 -16.27
N ASN A 114 -9.84 -12.87 -16.57
CA ASN A 114 -8.88 -13.85 -16.07
C ASN A 114 -7.97 -14.33 -17.20
N PHE A 115 -6.84 -13.65 -17.41
CA PHE A 115 -5.78 -14.20 -18.27
C PHE A 115 -4.73 -14.93 -17.43
N LYS A 116 -4.12 -15.96 -18.03
CA LYS A 116 -3.06 -16.75 -17.40
C LYS A 116 -1.85 -15.84 -17.14
N GLY A 117 -1.43 -15.74 -15.89
CA GLY A 117 -0.30 -14.91 -15.47
C GLY A 117 -0.66 -13.57 -14.84
N LYS A 118 -1.95 -13.21 -14.71
CA LYS A 118 -2.38 -11.98 -14.03
C LYS A 118 -1.80 -11.81 -12.61
N PRO A 119 -1.81 -12.83 -11.72
CA PRO A 119 -1.21 -12.67 -10.39
C PRO A 119 0.30 -12.44 -10.43
N LEU A 120 0.99 -13.10 -11.37
CA LEU A 120 2.42 -12.90 -11.58
C LEU A 120 2.69 -11.47 -12.07
N PHE A 121 1.89 -10.96 -13.00
CA PHE A 121 2.02 -9.59 -13.48
C PHE A 121 1.84 -8.57 -12.34
N TYR A 122 0.82 -8.75 -11.47
CA TYR A 122 0.65 -7.89 -10.29
C TYR A 122 1.87 -7.94 -9.37
N LEU A 123 2.36 -9.14 -9.05
CA LEU A 123 3.56 -9.31 -8.23
C LEU A 123 4.77 -8.58 -8.85
N LEU A 124 5.00 -8.73 -10.16
CA LEU A 124 6.11 -8.08 -10.85
C LEU A 124 5.94 -6.56 -10.94
N TYR A 125 4.72 -6.06 -11.17
CA TYR A 125 4.45 -4.64 -11.31
C TYR A 125 4.60 -3.89 -9.98
N GLY A 126 3.95 -4.34 -8.91
CA GLY A 126 4.16 -3.71 -7.61
C GLY A 126 5.56 -3.99 -7.05
N GLY A 127 6.15 -5.14 -7.39
CA GLY A 127 7.55 -5.43 -7.13
C GLY A 127 8.49 -4.44 -7.83
N LEU A 128 8.23 -4.07 -9.07
CA LEU A 128 8.99 -3.05 -9.80
C LEU A 128 8.95 -1.71 -9.06
N ILE A 129 7.78 -1.28 -8.57
CA ILE A 129 7.64 -0.04 -7.80
C ILE A 129 8.45 -0.10 -6.50
N LEU A 130 8.29 -1.17 -5.71
CA LEU A 130 9.01 -1.33 -4.44
C LEU A 130 10.52 -1.40 -4.65
N PHE A 131 10.98 -2.21 -5.61
CA PHE A 131 12.40 -2.33 -5.88
C PHE A 131 12.99 -1.10 -6.57
N MET A 132 12.18 -0.26 -7.22
CA MET A 132 12.60 1.06 -7.68
C MET A 132 12.93 1.98 -6.49
N LEU A 133 12.04 2.04 -5.48
CA LEU A 133 12.29 2.77 -4.24
C LEU A 133 13.52 2.19 -3.51
N PHE A 134 13.59 0.86 -3.40
CA PHE A 134 14.70 0.20 -2.72
C PHE A 134 16.03 0.44 -3.42
N HIS A 135 16.04 0.49 -4.74
CA HIS A 135 17.25 0.77 -5.51
C HIS A 135 17.74 2.22 -5.34
N ALA A 136 16.81 3.18 -5.34
CA ALA A 136 17.12 4.60 -5.14
C ALA A 136 17.72 4.86 -3.74
N HIS A 137 17.25 4.13 -2.72
CA HIS A 137 17.71 4.25 -1.33
C HIS A 137 18.49 3.02 -0.83
N ARG A 138 19.21 2.34 -1.73
CA ARG A 138 19.79 1.01 -1.44
C ARG A 138 20.67 0.94 -0.20
N GLU A 139 21.46 1.96 0.10
CA GLU A 139 22.35 1.98 1.28
C GLU A 139 21.54 1.95 2.58
N GLN A 140 20.45 2.70 2.64
CA GLN A 140 19.53 2.70 3.80
C GLN A 140 18.75 1.38 3.87
N VAL A 141 18.35 0.83 2.72
CA VAL A 141 17.55 -0.40 2.66
C VAL A 141 18.36 -1.62 3.08
N VAL A 142 19.62 -1.75 2.64
CA VAL A 142 20.46 -2.88 3.07
C VAL A 142 20.75 -2.82 4.57
N GLN A 143 20.92 -1.62 5.14
CA GLN A 143 21.04 -1.44 6.58
C GLN A 143 19.77 -1.86 7.31
N ILE A 144 18.59 -1.42 6.86
CA ILE A 144 17.30 -1.84 7.43
C ILE A 144 17.14 -3.37 7.36
N VAL A 145 17.51 -4.00 6.25
CA VAL A 145 17.45 -5.46 6.10
C VAL A 145 18.38 -6.15 7.09
N LEU A 146 19.60 -5.64 7.26
CA LEU A 146 20.56 -6.13 8.24
C LEU A 146 20.00 -5.99 9.66
N ASP A 147 19.46 -4.84 10.01
CA ASP A 147 18.95 -4.55 11.36
C ASP A 147 17.73 -5.42 11.70
N ILE A 148 16.86 -5.72 10.72
CA ILE A 148 15.70 -6.60 10.92
C ILE A 148 16.10 -8.08 10.96
N THR A 149 16.98 -8.51 10.05
CA THR A 149 17.19 -9.94 9.79
C THR A 149 18.50 -10.50 10.36
N GLY A 150 19.40 -9.64 10.80
CA GLY A 150 20.77 -9.98 11.15
C GLY A 150 21.61 -10.46 9.96
N ARG A 151 21.15 -10.25 8.72
CA ARG A 151 21.83 -10.71 7.50
C ARG A 151 22.16 -9.57 6.57
N ASP A 152 23.42 -9.51 6.19
CA ASP A 152 23.89 -8.59 5.17
C ASP A 152 23.43 -9.05 3.78
N VAL A 153 22.90 -8.10 3.00
CA VAL A 153 22.46 -8.31 1.63
C VAL A 153 23.23 -7.36 0.73
N PRO A 154 24.05 -7.87 -0.20
CA PRO A 154 24.81 -7.00 -1.09
C PRO A 154 23.92 -6.07 -1.89
N SER A 155 24.24 -4.78 -1.94
CA SER A 155 23.46 -3.76 -2.66
C SER A 155 23.20 -4.10 -4.14
N ARG A 156 24.12 -4.85 -4.78
CA ARG A 156 23.95 -5.38 -6.14
C ARG A 156 22.70 -6.25 -6.30
N VAL A 157 22.28 -6.97 -5.26
CA VAL A 157 21.10 -7.85 -5.29
C VAL A 157 19.83 -7.02 -5.46
N ILE A 158 19.72 -5.88 -4.77
CA ILE A 158 18.59 -4.95 -4.91
C ILE A 158 18.50 -4.43 -6.35
N GLY A 159 19.63 -4.05 -6.95
CA GLY A 159 19.69 -3.62 -8.36
C GLY A 159 19.33 -4.72 -9.35
N GLN A 160 19.78 -5.96 -9.11
CA GLN A 160 19.44 -7.12 -9.94
C GLN A 160 17.94 -7.45 -9.87
N LEU A 161 17.34 -7.39 -8.67
CA LEU A 161 15.91 -7.61 -8.49
C LEU A 161 15.09 -6.49 -9.16
N PHE A 162 15.49 -5.22 -9.00
CA PHE A 162 14.86 -4.10 -9.72
C PHE A 162 14.88 -4.31 -11.23
N LEU A 163 16.03 -4.63 -11.81
CA LEU A 163 16.16 -4.91 -13.23
C LEU A 163 15.32 -6.12 -13.67
N GLY A 164 15.34 -7.21 -12.89
CA GLY A 164 14.56 -8.41 -13.16
C GLY A 164 13.05 -8.15 -13.18
N MET A 165 12.54 -7.38 -12.22
CA MET A 165 11.14 -6.94 -12.20
C MET A 165 10.82 -6.06 -13.41
N GLY A 166 11.72 -5.14 -13.77
CA GLY A 166 11.56 -4.25 -14.93
C GLY A 166 11.50 -5.02 -16.25
N ILE A 167 12.39 -5.99 -16.46
CA ILE A 167 12.35 -6.88 -17.63
C ILE A 167 11.05 -7.68 -17.63
N GLY A 168 10.65 -8.25 -16.50
CA GLY A 168 9.40 -9.01 -16.38
C GLY A 168 8.16 -8.19 -16.76
N VAL A 169 8.03 -6.97 -16.22
CA VAL A 169 6.94 -6.04 -16.57
C VAL A 169 7.01 -5.65 -18.05
N GLY A 170 8.21 -5.36 -18.57
CA GLY A 170 8.42 -5.05 -19.99
C GLY A 170 7.93 -6.16 -20.92
N LEU A 171 8.20 -7.43 -20.58
CA LEU A 171 7.71 -8.59 -21.34
C LEU A 171 6.18 -8.67 -21.32
N PHE A 172 5.54 -8.40 -20.18
CA PHE A 172 4.08 -8.33 -20.09
C PHE A 172 3.50 -7.18 -20.91
N PHE A 173 4.13 -6.01 -20.92
CA PHE A 173 3.71 -4.88 -21.75
C PHE A 173 3.83 -5.20 -23.25
N LEU A 174 4.91 -5.85 -23.67
CA LEU A 174 5.06 -6.31 -25.05
C LEU A 174 3.97 -7.33 -25.41
N TYR A 175 3.66 -8.27 -24.51
CA TYR A 175 2.57 -9.22 -24.70
C TYR A 175 1.22 -8.50 -24.86
N PHE A 176 0.87 -7.58 -23.96
CA PHE A 176 -0.38 -6.81 -24.05
C PHE A 176 -0.46 -5.96 -25.33
N ALA A 177 0.64 -5.30 -25.70
CA ALA A 177 0.71 -4.52 -26.94
C ALA A 177 0.55 -5.39 -28.20
N SER A 178 1.18 -6.57 -28.24
CA SER A 178 1.05 -7.52 -29.35
C SER A 178 -0.38 -8.04 -29.50
N ALA A 179 -1.08 -8.25 -28.37
CA ALA A 179 -2.47 -8.63 -28.33
C ALA A 179 -3.44 -7.45 -28.58
N ARG A 180 -2.91 -6.24 -28.83
CA ARG A 180 -3.67 -4.97 -28.96
C ARG A 180 -4.57 -4.67 -27.76
N LEU A 181 -4.17 -5.13 -26.57
CA LEU A 181 -4.90 -4.93 -25.32
C LEU A 181 -4.37 -3.68 -24.61
N ARG A 182 -5.27 -2.74 -24.29
CA ARG A 182 -5.03 -1.67 -23.30
C ARG A 182 -3.79 -0.78 -23.56
N THR A 183 -3.44 -0.51 -24.83
CA THR A 183 -2.25 0.27 -25.19
C THR A 183 -2.18 1.65 -24.52
N TYR A 184 -3.32 2.36 -24.38
CA TYR A 184 -3.38 3.63 -23.65
C TYR A 184 -2.98 3.46 -22.17
N SER A 185 -3.47 2.42 -21.51
CA SER A 185 -3.13 2.12 -20.11
C SER A 185 -1.63 1.82 -19.96
N ILE A 186 -1.01 1.11 -20.91
CA ILE A 186 0.44 0.87 -20.89
C ILE A 186 1.21 2.20 -20.93
N LEU A 187 0.82 3.12 -21.82
CA LEU A 187 1.48 4.44 -21.92
C LEU A 187 1.32 5.27 -20.64
N LEU A 188 0.12 5.27 -20.06
CA LEU A 188 -0.14 5.94 -18.78
C LEU A 188 0.74 5.35 -17.67
N GLU A 189 0.83 4.02 -17.58
CA GLU A 189 1.58 3.34 -16.52
C GLU A 189 3.10 3.50 -16.71
N LEU A 190 3.59 3.53 -17.95
CA LEU A 190 4.99 3.91 -18.22
C LEU A 190 5.27 5.36 -17.79
N PHE A 191 4.34 6.28 -18.01
CA PHE A 191 4.45 7.65 -17.53
C PHE A 191 4.45 7.71 -16.00
N LEU A 192 3.58 6.96 -15.32
CA LEU A 192 3.53 6.87 -13.85
C LEU A 192 4.83 6.29 -13.28
N LEU A 193 5.35 5.20 -13.86
CA LEU A 193 6.63 4.62 -13.45
C LEU A 193 7.78 5.63 -13.61
N ALA A 194 7.77 6.46 -14.67
CA ALA A 194 8.75 7.52 -14.84
C ALA A 194 8.61 8.62 -13.76
N VAL A 195 7.38 9.01 -13.41
CA VAL A 195 7.13 9.95 -12.30
C VAL A 195 7.62 9.37 -10.97
N PHE A 196 7.31 8.10 -10.66
CA PHE A 196 7.80 7.43 -9.45
C PHE A 196 9.33 7.36 -9.42
N TYR A 197 9.96 7.08 -10.54
CA TYR A 197 11.42 7.09 -10.64
C TYR A 197 12.00 8.46 -10.26
N VAL A 198 11.44 9.55 -10.76
CA VAL A 198 11.87 10.91 -10.39
C VAL A 198 11.65 11.17 -8.90
N VAL A 199 10.47 10.83 -8.36
CA VAL A 199 10.16 11.03 -6.94
C VAL A 199 11.14 10.27 -6.04
N PHE A 200 11.36 8.98 -6.32
CA PHE A 200 12.21 8.12 -5.50
C PHE A 200 13.69 8.49 -5.56
N ASN A 201 14.15 9.14 -6.63
CA ASN A 201 15.53 9.61 -6.73
C ASN A 201 15.73 11.06 -6.24
N THR A 202 14.66 11.76 -5.85
CA THR A 202 14.74 13.17 -5.44
C THR A 202 14.41 13.38 -3.96
N ALA A 203 13.40 12.69 -3.43
CA ALA A 203 12.98 12.83 -2.03
C ALA A 203 13.73 11.87 -1.09
N SER A 204 13.72 12.12 0.22
CA SER A 204 14.22 11.13 1.20
C SER A 204 13.40 9.83 1.16
N LEU A 205 13.96 8.70 1.64
CA LEU A 205 13.28 7.40 1.63
C LEU A 205 11.87 7.46 2.24
N LEU A 206 11.72 8.13 3.40
CA LEU A 206 10.43 8.21 4.06
C LEU A 206 9.44 9.09 3.28
N LEU A 207 9.88 10.23 2.74
CA LEU A 207 8.99 11.11 1.98
C LEU A 207 8.62 10.49 0.62
N ALA A 208 9.58 9.87 -0.07
CA ALA A 208 9.36 9.11 -1.29
C ALA A 208 8.33 7.99 -1.09
N PHE A 209 8.52 7.19 -0.04
CA PHE A 209 7.55 6.17 0.37
C PHE A 209 6.20 6.81 0.73
N CYS A 210 6.17 7.90 1.49
CA CYS A 210 4.95 8.59 1.89
C CYS A 210 4.16 9.11 0.69
N ILE A 211 4.81 9.77 -0.27
CA ILE A 211 4.17 10.29 -1.48
C ILE A 211 3.52 9.12 -2.23
N TYR A 212 4.25 8.04 -2.48
CA TYR A 212 3.68 6.88 -3.16
C TYR A 212 2.57 6.21 -2.33
N PHE A 213 2.88 5.81 -1.11
CA PHE A 213 1.98 5.05 -0.24
C PHE A 213 0.69 5.81 0.07
N VAL A 214 0.75 7.09 0.39
CA VAL A 214 -0.45 7.86 0.71
C VAL A 214 -1.24 8.19 -0.54
N VAL A 215 -0.59 8.78 -1.55
CA VAL A 215 -1.28 9.33 -2.72
C VAL A 215 -1.77 8.21 -3.63
N TRP A 216 -0.92 7.24 -3.96
CA TRP A 216 -1.23 6.22 -4.96
C TRP A 216 -1.83 4.95 -4.37
N HIS A 217 -1.72 4.75 -3.06
CA HIS A 217 -2.23 3.55 -2.41
C HIS A 217 -3.34 3.85 -1.38
N SER A 218 -3.07 4.61 -0.32
CA SER A 218 -4.04 4.83 0.76
C SER A 218 -5.28 5.62 0.33
N ILE A 219 -5.12 6.70 -0.45
CA ILE A 219 -6.26 7.50 -0.90
C ILE A 219 -7.20 6.69 -1.81
N PRO A 220 -6.73 6.00 -2.88
CA PRO A 220 -7.62 5.18 -3.69
C PRO A 220 -8.24 4.02 -2.91
N SER A 221 -7.48 3.36 -2.02
CA SER A 221 -8.00 2.30 -1.15
C SER A 221 -9.14 2.82 -0.26
N LEU A 222 -8.97 3.99 0.36
CA LEU A 222 -10.00 4.64 1.16
C LEU A 222 -11.24 4.97 0.32
N MET A 223 -11.07 5.44 -0.91
CA MET A 223 -12.19 5.67 -1.83
C MET A 223 -12.94 4.37 -2.15
N ASP A 224 -12.25 3.27 -2.42
CA ASP A 224 -12.88 1.98 -2.73
C ASP A 224 -13.59 1.38 -1.51
N GLN A 225 -13.03 1.52 -0.32
CA GLN A 225 -13.70 1.13 0.91
C GLN A 225 -14.95 1.99 1.17
N MET A 226 -14.92 3.30 0.91
CA MET A 226 -16.09 4.17 1.02
C MET A 226 -17.19 3.77 0.04
N LYS A 227 -16.85 3.46 -1.21
CA LYS A 227 -17.80 2.91 -2.18
C LYS A 227 -18.41 1.60 -1.67
N PHE A 228 -17.57 0.68 -1.18
CA PHE A 228 -18.05 -0.59 -0.65
C PHE A 228 -18.99 -0.41 0.55
N LEU A 229 -18.65 0.45 1.50
CA LEU A 229 -19.42 0.63 2.74
C LEU A 229 -20.69 1.47 2.55
N TYR A 230 -20.63 2.49 1.72
CA TYR A 230 -21.66 3.54 1.65
C TYR A 230 -22.26 3.76 0.26
N GLY A 231 -21.72 3.12 -0.78
CA GLY A 231 -22.19 3.23 -2.17
C GLY A 231 -21.73 4.49 -2.91
N GLU A 232 -20.99 5.38 -2.27
CA GLU A 232 -20.55 6.65 -2.86
C GLU A 232 -19.21 7.13 -2.29
N VAL A 233 -18.55 8.05 -3.01
CA VAL A 233 -17.39 8.80 -2.53
C VAL A 233 -17.77 10.28 -2.44
N SER A 234 -17.91 10.77 -1.21
CA SER A 234 -18.41 12.11 -0.87
C SER A 234 -17.82 12.56 0.47
N TRP A 235 -17.85 13.87 0.78
CA TRP A 235 -17.45 14.34 2.11
C TRP A 235 -18.30 13.74 3.24
N LYS A 236 -19.59 13.51 2.97
CA LYS A 236 -20.51 12.87 3.92
C LYS A 236 -20.09 11.44 4.22
N SER A 237 -19.78 10.66 3.18
CA SER A 237 -19.29 9.29 3.35
C SER A 237 -17.90 9.24 3.99
N PHE A 238 -17.01 10.21 3.72
CA PHE A 238 -15.71 10.32 4.40
C PHE A 238 -15.89 10.59 5.90
N TYR A 239 -16.77 11.51 6.27
CA TYR A 239 -17.05 11.79 7.69
C TYR A 239 -17.63 10.56 8.41
N ARG A 240 -18.52 9.81 7.74
CA ARG A 240 -19.03 8.54 8.28
C ARG A 240 -17.92 7.51 8.46
N TYR A 241 -17.04 7.39 7.47
CA TYR A 241 -15.88 6.51 7.48
C TYR A 241 -14.96 6.83 8.67
N PHE A 242 -14.57 8.10 8.81
CA PHE A 242 -13.72 8.55 9.91
C PHE A 242 -14.38 8.30 11.26
N LYS A 243 -15.68 8.59 11.40
CA LYS A 243 -16.40 8.35 12.66
C LYS A 243 -16.46 6.86 13.00
N SER A 244 -16.59 5.96 12.03
CA SER A 244 -16.64 4.51 12.28
C SER A 244 -15.28 3.92 12.64
N SER A 245 -14.18 4.46 12.09
CA SER A 245 -12.82 3.98 12.37
C SER A 245 -12.09 4.74 13.47
N TYR A 246 -12.64 5.85 13.98
CA TYR A 246 -11.95 6.79 14.89
C TYR A 246 -11.26 6.12 16.08
N LEU A 247 -11.95 5.19 16.77
CA LEU A 247 -11.39 4.52 17.94
C LEU A 247 -10.20 3.62 17.57
N TYR A 248 -10.30 2.86 16.48
CA TYR A 248 -9.20 2.02 16.00
C TYR A 248 -8.04 2.88 15.48
N TRP A 249 -8.34 3.97 14.77
CA TRP A 249 -7.36 4.90 14.26
C TRP A 249 -6.57 5.54 15.41
N LEU A 250 -7.27 6.06 16.42
CA LEU A 250 -6.63 6.64 17.61
C LEU A 250 -5.82 5.59 18.38
N ALA A 251 -6.33 4.36 18.52
CA ALA A 251 -5.60 3.28 19.16
C ALA A 251 -4.30 2.93 18.40
N SER A 252 -4.33 2.90 17.07
CA SER A 252 -3.15 2.66 16.24
C SER A 252 -2.13 3.81 16.33
N LEU A 253 -2.58 5.06 16.38
CA LEU A 253 -1.70 6.22 16.60
C LEU A 253 -1.03 6.17 17.98
N LEU A 254 -1.81 5.89 19.03
CA LEU A 254 -1.30 5.74 20.39
C LEU A 254 -0.35 4.56 20.51
N GLY A 255 -0.66 3.42 19.88
CA GLY A 255 0.22 2.25 19.84
C GLY A 255 1.55 2.56 19.17
N THR A 256 1.52 3.28 18.04
CA THR A 256 2.73 3.74 17.34
C THR A 256 3.54 4.71 18.20
N LEU A 257 2.87 5.65 18.87
CA LEU A 257 3.53 6.60 19.79
C LEU A 257 4.16 5.89 21.00
N ILE A 258 3.45 4.95 21.61
CA ILE A 258 3.95 4.14 22.73
C ILE A 258 5.18 3.35 22.27
N LEU A 259 5.11 2.69 21.12
CA LEU A 259 6.23 1.94 20.56
C LEU A 259 7.45 2.86 20.33
N TYR A 260 7.24 4.04 19.75
CA TYR A 260 8.28 5.05 19.62
C TYR A 260 8.87 5.45 20.98
N LEU A 261 8.04 5.75 21.99
CA LEU A 261 8.51 6.16 23.31
C LEU A 261 9.27 5.05 24.06
N LEU A 262 8.95 3.79 23.81
CA LEU A 262 9.66 2.64 24.38
C LEU A 262 11.01 2.41 23.71
N LEU A 263 11.11 2.64 22.39
CA LEU A 263 12.30 2.32 21.60
C LEU A 263 13.22 3.52 21.32
N ARG A 264 12.78 4.77 21.57
CA ARG A 264 13.52 6.00 21.22
C ARG A 264 14.95 6.11 21.77
N ASN A 265 15.26 5.39 22.85
CA ASN A 265 16.60 5.41 23.46
C ASN A 265 17.50 4.28 22.94
N THR A 266 16.99 3.44 22.02
CA THR A 266 17.69 2.31 21.42
C THR A 266 17.60 2.42 19.91
N GLU A 267 18.45 3.27 19.33
CA GLU A 267 18.44 3.58 17.89
C GLU A 267 18.49 2.32 17.01
N GLU A 268 19.27 1.30 17.43
CA GLU A 268 19.41 0.01 16.74
C GLU A 268 18.08 -0.76 16.58
N ILE A 269 17.10 -0.56 17.47
CA ILE A 269 15.84 -1.32 17.47
C ILE A 269 14.66 -0.43 17.05
N LEU A 270 14.78 0.90 17.14
CA LEU A 270 13.69 1.82 16.86
C LEU A 270 13.16 1.68 15.43
N VAL A 271 14.02 1.88 14.43
CA VAL A 271 13.62 1.86 13.01
C VAL A 271 13.15 0.46 12.58
N PRO A 272 13.90 -0.63 12.87
CA PRO A 272 13.45 -1.99 12.59
C PRO A 272 12.12 -2.32 13.27
N GLY A 273 11.96 -1.93 14.54
CA GLY A 273 10.75 -2.17 15.31
C GLY A 273 9.52 -1.49 14.71
N LEU A 274 9.66 -0.23 14.28
CA LEU A 274 8.59 0.51 13.60
C LEU A 274 8.22 -0.12 12.25
N ILE A 275 9.20 -0.59 11.47
CA ILE A 275 8.97 -1.27 10.19
C ILE A 275 8.28 -2.63 10.40
N CYS A 276 8.74 -3.42 11.36
CA CYS A 276 8.12 -4.70 11.72
C CYS A 276 6.68 -4.49 12.22
N PHE A 277 6.43 -3.45 13.01
CA PHE A 277 5.08 -3.10 13.46
C PHE A 277 4.18 -2.70 12.29
N LEU A 278 4.66 -1.82 11.40
CA LEU A 278 3.94 -1.43 10.19
C LEU A 278 3.62 -2.66 9.32
N ALA A 279 4.61 -3.52 9.07
CA ALA A 279 4.41 -4.76 8.32
C ALA A 279 3.38 -5.70 8.97
N SER A 280 3.37 -5.78 10.31
CA SER A 280 2.45 -6.63 11.08
C SER A 280 0.99 -6.16 11.00
N ILE A 281 0.75 -4.86 10.80
CA ILE A 281 -0.59 -4.33 10.53
C ILE A 281 -0.95 -4.34 9.04
N THR A 282 0.02 -4.31 8.14
CA THR A 282 -0.22 -4.35 6.67
C THR A 282 -0.71 -5.71 6.19
N VAL A 283 -0.18 -6.83 6.70
CA VAL A 283 -0.60 -8.16 6.20
C VAL A 283 -2.10 -8.45 6.45
N PRO A 284 -2.66 -8.22 7.65
CA PRO A 284 -4.10 -8.35 7.87
C PRO A 284 -4.91 -7.40 6.98
N HIS A 285 -4.42 -6.17 6.78
CA HIS A 285 -5.04 -5.19 5.90
C HIS A 285 -5.16 -5.69 4.45
N VAL A 286 -4.05 -6.17 3.87
CA VAL A 286 -4.02 -6.73 2.49
C VAL A 286 -5.05 -7.86 2.35
N LEU A 287 -5.16 -8.74 3.34
CA LEU A 287 -6.15 -9.84 3.31
C LEU A 287 -7.60 -9.33 3.30
N VAL A 288 -7.90 -8.25 4.03
CA VAL A 288 -9.22 -7.61 4.00
C VAL A 288 -9.46 -6.96 2.64
N MET A 289 -8.48 -6.21 2.11
CA MET A 289 -8.62 -5.52 0.82
C MET A 289 -8.90 -6.48 -0.34
N THR A 290 -8.15 -7.59 -0.44
CA THR A 290 -8.39 -8.61 -1.47
C THR A 290 -9.83 -9.13 -1.44
N LYS A 291 -10.45 -9.28 -0.26
CA LYS A 291 -11.86 -9.71 -0.14
C LYS A 291 -12.86 -8.67 -0.64
N ILE A 292 -12.60 -7.38 -0.39
CA ILE A 292 -13.45 -6.29 -0.89
C ILE A 292 -13.37 -6.24 -2.41
N GLU A 293 -12.17 -6.31 -2.96
CA GLU A 293 -11.96 -6.24 -4.40
C GLU A 293 -12.64 -7.41 -5.12
N GLU A 294 -12.51 -8.63 -4.59
CA GLU A 294 -13.27 -9.80 -5.07
C GLU A 294 -14.79 -9.55 -5.02
N TYR A 295 -15.29 -8.92 -3.96
CA TYR A 295 -16.72 -8.61 -3.82
C TYR A 295 -17.21 -7.57 -4.83
N LEU A 296 -16.49 -6.45 -4.96
CA LEU A 296 -16.83 -5.36 -5.89
C LEU A 296 -16.84 -5.85 -7.34
N LYS A 297 -15.89 -6.73 -7.71
CA LYS A 297 -15.87 -7.41 -9.02
C LYS A 297 -17.13 -8.24 -9.28
N ALA A 298 -17.60 -8.96 -8.26
CA ALA A 298 -18.77 -9.83 -8.39
C ALA A 298 -20.11 -9.06 -8.41
N HIS A 299 -20.12 -7.80 -7.96
CA HIS A 299 -21.34 -6.98 -7.85
C HIS A 299 -21.15 -5.60 -8.50
N PRO A 300 -20.96 -5.54 -9.84
CA PRO A 300 -20.72 -4.29 -10.56
C PRO A 300 -21.89 -3.30 -10.48
N GLU A 301 -23.09 -3.73 -10.10
CA GLU A 301 -24.24 -2.86 -9.75
C GLU A 301 -23.89 -1.85 -8.64
N THR A 302 -22.94 -2.20 -7.77
CA THR A 302 -22.39 -1.33 -6.71
C THR A 302 -21.20 -0.49 -7.19
N ASP A 303 -20.70 -0.76 -8.39
CA ASP A 303 -19.65 -0.01 -9.09
C ASP A 303 -20.28 0.99 -10.06
N VAL A 304 -20.68 2.14 -9.52
CA VAL A 304 -21.23 3.27 -10.28
C VAL A 304 -20.19 3.88 -11.25
N GLY A 305 -18.94 3.37 -11.28
CA GLY A 305 -17.86 3.85 -12.14
C GLY A 305 -17.61 3.04 -13.41
N SER A 306 -18.24 1.88 -13.60
CA SER A 306 -17.98 1.00 -14.76
C SER A 306 -18.91 1.21 -15.96
N ASN A 307 -19.95 2.04 -15.82
CA ASN A 307 -20.84 2.40 -16.92
C ASN A 307 -20.23 3.53 -17.78
N ALA A 308 -19.15 3.21 -18.48
CA ALA A 308 -18.71 3.94 -19.66
C ALA A 308 -18.22 2.91 -20.69
N GLN A 309 -19.16 2.45 -21.53
CA GLN A 309 -18.86 1.91 -22.86
C GLN A 309 -18.36 3.04 -23.76
#